data_AF-A0A2Z6S003-F1
#
_entry.id   AF-A0A2Z6S003-F1
#
_cell.length_a   1.000
_cell.length_b   1.000
_cell.length_c   1.000
_cell.angle_alpha   90.00
_cell.angle_beta   90.00
_cell.angle_gamma   90.00
#
_symmetry.space_group_name_H-M   'P 1'
#
loop_
_entity.id
_entity.type
_entity.pdbx_description
1 polymer ?
#
loop_
_entity_poly.entity_id
_entity_poly.type
_entity_poly.pdbx_seq_one_letter_code
_entity_poly.pdbx_strand_id
1 'polypeptide(L)'
;MADIEEIIDLYAEIPTFHPDYKPIIDKIPPSLVKRAFDQLLNIKRNPVLPKEITEKSDRIKQYLRQKLIIYEQAKSRRALFIVWILECRQRIVVAQIKQYKLILWIKQSKQKGSIS
;
A
#
# COMPACT_ATOMS: atom_id res chain seq x y z
N MET A 1 -21.38 -1.09 -1.85
CA MET A 1 -20.94 0.31 -1.68
C MET A 1 -20.55 0.40 -0.22
N ALA A 2 -19.32 0.82 0.12
CA ALA A 2 -18.97 0.96 1.54
C ALA A 2 -19.81 2.12 2.09
N ASP A 3 -20.76 1.78 2.95
CA ASP A 3 -21.74 2.72 3.46
C ASP A 3 -21.04 3.76 4.32
N ILE A 4 -21.46 5.03 4.16
CA ILE A 4 -20.90 6.18 4.86
C ILE A 4 -20.92 5.97 6.40
N GLU A 5 -21.84 5.15 6.90
CA GLU A 5 -21.94 4.73 8.30
C GLU A 5 -20.73 3.91 8.77
N GLU A 6 -20.18 3.01 7.93
CA GLU A 6 -18.96 2.23 8.25
C GLU A 6 -17.73 3.15 8.35
N ILE A 7 -17.71 4.25 7.59
CA ILE A 7 -16.68 5.28 7.69
C ILE A 7 -16.86 6.07 8.98
N ILE A 8 -18.08 6.48 9.33
CA ILE A 8 -18.35 7.26 10.55
C ILE A 8 -18.00 6.45 11.82
N ASP A 9 -18.35 5.17 11.88
CA ASP A 9 -18.00 4.30 13.00
C ASP A 9 -16.48 4.11 13.14
N LEU A 10 -15.76 3.99 12.02
CA LEU A 10 -14.30 3.94 11.99
C LEU A 10 -13.65 5.22 12.56
N TYR A 11 -14.30 6.37 12.39
CA TYR A 11 -13.85 7.66 12.93
C TYR A 11 -14.31 7.91 14.38
N ALA A 12 -15.45 7.36 14.81
CA ALA A 12 -15.98 7.48 16.16
C ALA A 12 -15.18 6.66 17.21
N GLU A 13 -14.54 5.57 16.78
CA GLU A 13 -13.66 4.75 17.63
C GLU A 13 -12.19 5.18 17.62
N ILE A 14 -11.81 6.28 16.93
CA ILE A 14 -10.41 6.71 16.92
C ILE A 14 -10.02 7.14 18.34
N PRO A 15 -9.06 6.45 18.96
CA PRO A 15 -8.66 6.78 20.32
C PRO A 15 -8.10 8.20 20.38
N THR A 16 -8.45 8.92 21.44
CA THR A 16 -7.99 10.31 21.63
C THR A 16 -6.50 10.32 21.93
N PHE A 17 -5.70 10.70 20.93
CA PHE A 17 -4.26 10.94 21.06
C PHE A 17 -3.99 12.41 21.42
N HIS A 18 -2.87 12.66 22.08
CA HIS A 18 -2.41 14.03 22.30
C HIS A 18 -2.29 14.81 20.95
N PRO A 19 -2.69 16.09 20.88
CA PRO A 19 -2.72 16.87 19.64
C PRO A 19 -1.37 16.98 18.92
N ASP A 20 -0.24 16.94 19.64
CA ASP A 20 1.11 16.89 19.03
C ASP A 20 1.31 15.70 18.07
N TYR A 21 0.53 14.62 18.20
CA TYR A 21 0.63 13.45 17.34
C TYR A 21 -0.22 13.53 16.07
N LYS A 22 -1.17 14.47 16.02
CA LYS A 22 -2.05 14.72 14.87
C LYS A 22 -1.31 14.76 13.52
N PRO A 23 -0.19 15.50 13.34
CA PRO A 23 0.52 15.53 12.05
C PRO A 23 1.14 14.19 11.62
N ILE A 24 1.31 13.24 12.55
CA ILE A 24 1.77 11.87 12.25
C ILE A 24 0.56 10.98 11.94
N ILE A 25 -0.49 11.08 12.76
CA ILE A 25 -1.72 10.29 12.65
C ILE A 25 -2.43 10.58 11.32
N ASP A 26 -2.52 11.84 10.90
CA ASP A 26 -3.18 12.24 9.65
C ASP A 26 -2.53 11.62 8.39
N LYS A 27 -1.28 11.14 8.49
CA LYS A 27 -0.56 10.48 7.39
C LYS A 27 -0.75 8.96 7.37
N ILE A 28 -1.25 8.37 8.45
CA ILE A 28 -1.47 6.94 8.61
C ILE A 28 -2.97 6.66 8.39
N PRO A 29 -3.36 5.59 7.68
CA PRO A 29 -4.76 5.24 7.56
C PRO A 29 -5.37 4.87 8.94
N PRO A 30 -6.62 5.27 9.20
CA PRO A 30 -7.25 5.16 10.53
C PRO A 30 -7.30 3.73 11.08
N SER A 31 -7.44 2.71 10.22
CA SER A 31 -7.39 1.30 10.62
C SER A 31 -6.03 0.88 11.22
N LEU A 32 -4.93 1.42 10.70
CA LEU A 32 -3.60 1.18 11.27
C LEU A 32 -3.39 1.96 12.56
N VAL A 33 -4.03 3.13 12.70
CA VAL A 33 -4.00 3.92 13.93
C VAL A 33 -4.71 3.20 15.07
N LYS A 34 -5.93 2.67 14.82
CA LYS A 34 -6.67 1.85 15.79
C LYS A 34 -5.85 0.64 16.24
N ARG A 35 -5.29 -0.10 15.27
CA ARG A 35 -4.40 -1.24 15.57
C ARG A 35 -3.15 -0.84 16.36
N ALA A 36 -2.54 0.30 16.05
CA ALA A 36 -1.37 0.81 16.76
C ALA A 36 -1.71 1.18 18.21
N PHE A 37 -2.90 1.74 18.46
CA PHE A 37 -3.39 2.00 19.80
C PHE A 37 -3.62 0.71 20.60
N ASP A 38 -4.31 -0.27 20.03
CA ASP A 38 -4.53 -1.57 20.68
C ASP A 38 -3.20 -2.26 21.00
N GLN A 39 -2.20 -2.12 20.14
CA GLN A 39 -0.85 -2.64 20.37
C GLN A 39 -0.12 -1.91 21.50
N LEU A 40 -0.28 -0.59 21.63
CA LEU A 40 0.33 0.17 22.72
C LEU A 40 -0.26 -0.23 24.07
N LEU A 41 -1.58 -0.46 24.13
CA LEU A 41 -2.27 -0.91 25.34
C LEU A 41 -1.90 -2.35 25.74
N ASN A 42 -1.77 -3.25 24.76
CA ASN A 42 -1.57 -4.68 25.00
C ASN A 42 -0.10 -5.15 24.93
N ILE A 43 0.87 -4.23 24.97
CA ILE A 43 2.29 -4.60 24.96
C ILE A 43 2.62 -5.39 26.25
N LYS A 44 3.07 -6.63 26.09
CA LYS A 44 3.37 -7.55 27.21
C LYS A 44 4.46 -7.05 28.18
N ARG A 45 5.43 -6.26 27.68
CA ARG A 45 6.64 -5.91 28.44
C ARG A 45 6.56 -4.58 29.18
N ASN A 46 5.66 -3.69 28.76
CA ASN A 46 5.45 -2.35 29.34
C ASN A 46 4.24 -1.70 28.66
N PRO A 47 3.00 -2.07 29.04
CA PRO A 47 1.80 -1.53 28.43
C PRO A 47 1.75 -0.03 28.69
N VAL A 48 1.42 0.74 27.66
CA VAL A 48 1.25 2.18 27.80
C VAL A 48 -0.12 2.42 28.41
N LEU A 49 -0.18 3.20 29.50
CA LEU A 49 -1.46 3.53 30.11
C LEU A 49 -2.23 4.50 29.20
N PRO A 50 -3.57 4.42 29.13
CA PRO A 50 -4.38 5.34 28.34
C PRO A 50 -4.07 6.83 28.64
N LYS A 51 -3.79 7.16 29.91
CA LYS A 51 -3.38 8.51 30.34
C LYS A 51 -2.09 8.98 29.68
N GLU A 52 -1.11 8.09 29.51
CA GLU A 52 0.16 8.43 28.85
C GLU A 52 -0.02 8.68 27.35
N ILE A 53 -1.09 8.16 26.74
CA ILE A 53 -1.43 8.37 25.32
C ILE A 53 -2.07 9.74 25.10
N THR A 54 -2.88 10.17 26.07
CA THR A 54 -3.44 11.52 26.10
C THR A 54 -2.42 12.56 26.54
N GLU A 55 -1.39 12.16 27.28
CA GLU A 55 -0.27 13.00 27.67
C GLU A 55 0.87 12.96 26.64
N LYS A 56 1.78 13.93 26.73
CA LYS A 56 2.92 14.03 25.83
C LYS A 56 4.02 13.05 26.26
N SER A 57 4.11 11.93 25.56
CA SER A 57 5.15 10.92 25.70
C SER A 57 6.03 10.81 24.44
N ASP A 58 7.35 10.95 24.60
CA ASP A 58 8.30 10.78 23.49
C ASP A 58 8.34 9.34 22.98
N ARG A 59 8.10 8.36 23.86
CA ARG A 59 8.02 6.94 23.49
C ARG A 59 6.91 6.68 22.49
N ILE A 60 5.72 7.24 22.72
CA ILE A 60 4.56 7.11 21.83
C ILE A 60 4.82 7.82 20.50
N LYS A 61 5.39 9.02 20.56
CA LYS A 61 5.79 9.79 19.38
C LYS A 61 6.75 8.99 18.49
N GLN A 62 7.78 8.41 19.08
CA GLN A 62 8.77 7.60 18.36
C GLN A 62 8.14 6.33 17.79
N TYR A 63 7.27 5.67 18.54
CA TYR A 63 6.53 4.50 18.06
C TYR A 63 5.66 4.82 16.84
N LEU A 64 4.88 5.90 16.90
CA LEU A 64 4.03 6.34 15.78
C LEU A 64 4.86 6.72 14.54
N ARG A 65 6.01 7.38 14.73
CA ARG A 65 6.96 7.66 13.63
C ARG A 65 7.46 6.38 12.97
N GLN A 66 7.83 5.37 13.75
CA GLN A 66 8.27 4.09 13.20
C GLN A 66 7.15 3.39 12.42
N LYS A 67 5.91 3.44 12.90
CA LYS A 67 4.75 2.92 12.17
C LYS A 67 4.53 3.65 10.84
N LEU A 68 4.67 4.97 10.83
CA LEU A 68 4.57 5.77 9.61
C LEU A 68 5.65 5.37 8.59
N ILE A 69 6.91 5.24 9.02
CA ILE A 69 8.02 4.83 8.14
C ILE A 69 7.75 3.46 7.52
N ILE A 70 7.31 2.48 8.31
CA ILE A 70 6.98 1.13 7.83
C ILE A 70 5.82 1.20 6.82
N TYR A 71 4.80 1.99 7.10
CA TYR A 71 3.67 2.17 6.20
C TYR A 71 4.07 2.79 4.86
N GLU A 72 4.86 3.86 4.88
CA GLU A 72 5.38 4.51 3.66
C GLU A 72 6.27 3.55 2.86
N GLN A 73 7.16 2.80 3.51
CA GLN A 73 7.99 1.79 2.84
C GLN A 73 7.14 0.69 2.19
N ALA A 74 6.12 0.18 2.89
CA ALA A 74 5.21 -0.82 2.34
C ALA A 74 4.40 -0.28 1.14
N LYS A 75 3.95 0.97 1.22
CA LYS A 75 3.26 1.66 0.12
C LYS A 75 4.16 1.80 -1.11
N SER A 76 5.41 2.23 -0.92
CA SER A 76 6.39 2.34 -2.00
C SER A 76 6.70 0.98 -2.63
N ARG A 77 6.85 -0.09 -1.83
CA ARG A 77 7.05 -1.44 -2.36
C ARG A 77 5.85 -1.93 -3.18
N ARG A 78 4.61 -1.68 -2.73
CA ARG A 78 3.41 -2.01 -3.51
C ARG A 78 3.37 -1.24 -4.83
N ALA A 79 3.70 0.05 -4.81
CA ALA A 79 3.78 0.85 -6.04
C ALA A 79 4.82 0.28 -7.02
N LEU A 80 6.02 -0.05 -6.52
CA LEU A 80 7.07 -0.69 -7.33
C LEU A 80 6.60 -2.03 -7.91
N PHE A 81 5.89 -2.84 -7.13
CA PHE A 81 5.35 -4.11 -7.61
C PHE A 81 4.30 -3.93 -8.71
N ILE A 82 3.40 -2.95 -8.58
CA ILE A 82 2.41 -2.62 -9.61
C ILE A 82 3.10 -2.14 -10.89
N VAL A 83 4.09 -1.26 -10.78
CA VAL A 83 4.89 -0.78 -11.92
C VAL A 83 5.56 -1.96 -12.63
N TRP A 84 6.16 -2.88 -11.88
CA TRP A 84 6.79 -4.07 -12.44
C TRP A 84 5.78 -4.97 -13.18
N ILE A 85 4.59 -5.17 -12.63
CA ILE A 85 3.51 -5.92 -13.32
C ILE A 85 3.14 -5.26 -14.65
N LEU A 86 3.00 -3.93 -14.67
CA LEU A 86 2.65 -3.19 -15.88
C LEU A 86 3.75 -3.31 -16.95
N GLU A 87 5.02 -3.18 -16.57
CA GLU A 87 6.15 -3.41 -17.47
C GLU A 87 6.16 -4.85 -18.01
N CYS A 88 5.91 -5.85 -17.16
CA CYS A 88 5.78 -7.25 -17.59
C CYS A 88 4.65 -7.43 -18.62
N ARG A 89 3.47 -6.83 -18.40
CA ARG A 89 2.37 -6.87 -19.39
C ARG A 89 2.79 -6.22 -20.70
N GLN A 90 3.45 -5.06 -20.67
CA GLN A 90 3.90 -4.37 -21.87
C GLN A 90 4.89 -5.23 -22.67
N ARG A 91 5.84 -5.90 -22.01
CA ARG A 91 6.81 -6.79 -22.65
C ARG A 91 6.14 -7.99 -23.33
N ILE A 92 5.12 -8.58 -22.68
CA ILE A 92 4.36 -9.69 -23.25
C ILE A 92 3.64 -9.25 -24.53
N VAL A 93 2.97 -8.10 -24.52
CA VAL A 93 2.26 -7.57 -25.69
C VAL A 93 3.23 -7.31 -26.85
N VAL A 94 4.38 -6.69 -26.57
CA VAL A 94 5.41 -6.44 -27.60
C VAL A 94 5.95 -7.75 -28.19
N ALA A 95 6.17 -8.78 -27.36
CA ALA A 95 6.62 -10.09 -27.82
C ALA A 95 5.56 -10.76 -28.72
N GLN A 96 4.28 -10.70 -28.35
CA GLN A 96 3.19 -11.22 -29.18
C GLN A 96 3.13 -10.50 -30.53
N ILE A 97 3.19 -9.17 -30.57
CA ILE A 97 3.19 -8.40 -31.82
C ILE A 97 4.36 -8.82 -32.73
N LYS A 98 5.56 -9.01 -32.15
CA LYS A 98 6.73 -9.50 -32.91
C LYS A 98 6.49 -10.90 -33.47
N GLN A 99 5.94 -11.82 -32.69
CA GLN A 99 5.59 -13.16 -33.16
C GLN A 99 4.56 -13.13 -34.30
N TYR A 100 3.49 -12.35 -34.17
CA TYR A 100 2.48 -12.20 -35.21
C TYR A 100 3.07 -11.66 -36.52
N LYS A 101 3.93 -10.63 -36.45
CA LYS A 101 4.64 -10.10 -37.62
C LYS A 101 5.53 -11.15 -38.29
N LEU A 102 6.25 -11.95 -37.49
CA LEU A 102 7.11 -13.02 -38.01
C LEU A 102 6.28 -14.10 -38.74
N ILE A 103 5.17 -14.55 -38.14
CA ILE A 103 4.27 -15.54 -38.74
C ILE A 103 3.68 -15.01 -40.06
N LEU A 104 3.25 -13.74 -40.08
CA LEU A 104 2.72 -13.11 -41.29
C LEU A 104 3.77 -13.06 -42.41
N TRP A 105 5.00 -12.67 -42.07
CA TRP A 105 6.11 -12.64 -43.01
C TRP A 105 6.41 -14.03 -43.60
N ILE A 106 6.47 -15.07 -42.75
CA ILE A 106 6.66 -16.46 -43.20
C ILE A 106 5.54 -16.89 -44.16
N LYS A 107 4.27 -16.55 -43.87
CA LYS A 107 3.15 -16.87 -44.77
C LYS A 107 3.28 -16.19 -46.13
N GLN A 108 3.65 -14.92 -46.17
CA GLN A 108 3.81 -14.17 -47.43
C GLN A 108 4.99 -14.70 -48.26
N SER A 109 6.10 -15.06 -47.63
CA SER A 109 7.26 -15.64 -48.31
C SER A 109 6.95 -17.00 -48.93
N LYS A 110 6.11 -17.83 -48.27
CA LYS A 110 5.65 -19.12 -48.85
C LYS A 110 4.74 -18.94 -50.06
N GLN A 111 3.81 -17.97 -50.04
CA GLN A 111 2.91 -17.73 -51.18
C GLN A 111 3.66 -17.21 -52.43
N LYS A 112 4.75 -16.45 -52.25
CA LYS A 112 5.57 -15.97 -53.37
C LYS A 112 6.46 -17.05 -54.00
N GLY A 113 6.76 -18.13 -53.28
CA GLY A 113 7.58 -19.25 -53.76
C GLY A 113 6.82 -20.36 -54.49
N SER A 114 5.48 -20.33 -54.50
CA SER A 114 4.63 -21.34 -55.18
C SER A 114 4.09 -20.87 -56.54
N ILE A 115 4.54 -19.73 -57.06
CA ILE A 115 4.11 -19.17 -58.36
C ILE A 115 5.24 -19.26 -59.43
N SER A 116 6.30 -20.06 -59.18
CA SER A 116 7.32 -20.37 -60.20
C SER A 116 7.14 -21.77 -60.77
#